data_AF-A0A7M7P9F3-F1
#
_entry.id   AF-A0A7M7P9F3-F1
#
_cell.length_a   1.000
_cell.length_b   1.000
_cell.length_c   1.000
_cell.angle_alpha   90.00
_cell.angle_beta   90.00
_cell.angle_gamma   90.00
#
_symmetry.space_group_name_H-M   'P 1'
#
loop_
_entity.id
_entity.type
_entity.pdbx_description
1 polymer ?
#
loop_
_entity_poly.entity_id
_entity_poly.type
_entity_poly.pdbx_seq_one_letter_code
_entity_poly.pdbx_strand_id
1 'polypeptide(L)'
;MFSVIRRCLITQSAVKYVPRSNGGPPCPVYLQVATMKNFEPFNTFDDVRIPPKPKLKFLNKVPKKTRYRKVFKSLHDIRGPSEVANTLIYNQYGLLATTPGYMQHGHFEMIRLTINRFIGDSDHMFGRWRVNAPFKPVTRKGQGQRMGGGKGSVHHYVTPVKAGRIVMEMGGKMEFEEIHSILYQISKKLPFRCKVVSKEIMERDADLYQFRHQENINPWTFERIAKGNYLGMSKFLGPCDYKWYGEHR
;
A
#
# COMPACT_ATOMS: atom_id res chain seq x y z
N MET A 1 20.90 12.90 -25.63
CA MET A 1 21.87 11.81 -25.45
C MET A 1 21.33 10.60 -26.18
N PHE A 2 22.00 10.15 -27.24
CA PHE A 2 21.49 9.07 -28.10
C PHE A 2 21.41 7.75 -27.31
N SER A 3 20.20 7.19 -27.20
CA SER A 3 19.97 5.82 -26.74
C SER A 3 20.56 4.86 -27.79
N VAL A 4 21.80 4.45 -27.57
CA VAL A 4 22.45 3.40 -28.40
C VAL A 4 21.83 2.08 -27.97
N ILE A 5 20.89 1.55 -28.77
CA ILE A 5 20.35 0.20 -28.61
C ILE A 5 21.52 -0.78 -28.79
N ARG A 6 22.11 -1.25 -27.69
CA ARG A 6 23.17 -2.25 -27.71
C ARG A 6 22.55 -3.59 -28.11
N ARG A 7 22.63 -3.93 -29.40
CA ARG A 7 22.26 -5.24 -29.91
C ARG A 7 23.45 -6.18 -29.72
N CYS A 8 23.30 -7.20 -28.89
CA CYS A 8 24.32 -8.23 -28.68
C CYS A 8 23.79 -9.57 -29.23
N LEU A 9 24.56 -10.21 -30.11
CA LEU A 9 24.26 -11.54 -30.64
C LEU A 9 24.53 -12.56 -29.54
N ILE A 10 23.49 -13.29 -29.12
CA ILE A 10 23.61 -14.41 -28.18
C ILE A 10 22.97 -15.63 -28.82
N THR A 11 23.68 -16.74 -28.85
CA THR A 11 23.16 -18.03 -29.31
C THR A 11 22.25 -18.62 -28.22
N GLN A 12 20.98 -18.82 -28.53
CA GLN A 12 20.07 -19.60 -27.67
C GLN A 12 19.71 -20.90 -28.41
N SER A 13 19.72 -22.02 -27.69
CA SER A 13 19.28 -23.31 -28.23
C SER A 13 17.76 -23.41 -28.12
N ALA A 14 17.07 -23.37 -29.27
CA ALA A 14 15.64 -23.63 -29.32
C ALA A 14 15.39 -25.12 -29.56
N VAL A 15 14.55 -25.75 -28.74
CA VAL A 15 14.13 -27.14 -28.95
C VAL A 15 13.04 -27.17 -30.01
N LYS A 16 13.33 -27.77 -31.16
CA LYS A 16 12.29 -28.13 -32.14
C LYS A 16 12.14 -29.65 -32.16
N TYR A 17 10.90 -30.12 -32.07
CA TYR A 17 10.55 -31.53 -32.19
C TYR A 17 10.34 -31.86 -33.68
N VAL A 18 11.24 -32.64 -34.25
CA VAL A 18 11.15 -33.03 -35.67
C VAL A 18 10.43 -34.40 -35.77
N PRO A 19 9.37 -34.52 -36.57
CA PRO A 19 8.65 -35.77 -36.75
C PRO A 19 9.53 -36.79 -37.48
N ARG A 20 9.53 -38.05 -37.00
CA ARG A 20 10.23 -39.17 -37.65
C ARG A 20 9.35 -39.80 -38.72
N SER A 21 9.91 -40.16 -39.87
CA SER A 21 9.21 -40.82 -40.98
C SER A 21 8.56 -42.15 -40.60
N ASN A 22 9.08 -42.82 -39.56
CA ASN A 22 8.66 -44.16 -39.15
C ASN A 22 7.58 -44.15 -38.04
N GLY A 23 6.90 -43.02 -37.81
CA GLY A 23 5.81 -42.91 -36.83
C GLY A 23 6.22 -42.94 -35.34
N GLY A 24 7.51 -42.98 -35.04
CA GLY A 24 8.02 -42.92 -33.65
C GLY A 24 7.93 -41.52 -33.04
N PRO A 25 8.05 -41.40 -31.69
CA PRO A 25 8.00 -40.10 -31.01
C PRO A 25 9.05 -39.13 -31.57
N PRO A 26 8.71 -37.84 -31.76
CA PRO A 26 9.58 -36.88 -32.39
C PRO A 26 10.85 -36.66 -31.55
N CYS A 27 11.99 -36.53 -32.22
CA CYS A 27 13.25 -36.24 -31.55
C CYS A 27 13.37 -34.76 -31.22
N PRO A 28 13.79 -34.40 -30.00
CA PRO A 28 14.22 -33.04 -29.72
C PRO A 28 15.50 -32.76 -30.51
N VAL A 29 15.42 -31.88 -31.50
CA VAL A 29 16.58 -31.33 -32.20
C VAL A 29 16.83 -29.93 -31.62
N TYR A 30 18.03 -29.73 -31.07
CA TYR A 30 18.47 -28.42 -30.60
C TYR A 30 18.99 -27.62 -31.80
N LEU A 31 18.17 -26.70 -32.30
CA LEU A 31 18.60 -25.72 -33.29
C LEU A 31 19.23 -24.54 -32.54
N GLN A 32 20.50 -24.25 -32.82
CA GLN A 32 21.10 -22.99 -32.42
C GLN A 32 20.47 -21.88 -33.26
N VAL A 33 19.60 -21.07 -32.66
CA VAL A 33 19.00 -19.91 -33.32
C VAL A 33 19.65 -18.66 -32.72
N ALA A 34 20.37 -17.91 -33.54
CA ALA A 34 20.86 -16.59 -33.18
C ALA A 34 19.70 -15.59 -33.32
N THR A 35 19.10 -15.17 -32.21
CA THR A 35 18.11 -14.09 -32.18
C THR A 35 18.73 -12.83 -31.59
N MET A 36 18.34 -11.66 -32.11
CA MET A 36 18.80 -10.38 -31.58
C MET A 36 18.00 -10.06 -30.33
N LYS A 37 18.65 -10.00 -29.16
CA LYS A 37 18.00 -9.48 -27.96
C LYS A 37 17.94 -7.96 -28.04
N ASN A 38 16.73 -7.42 -27.91
CA ASN A 38 16.52 -5.99 -27.70
C ASN A 38 16.68 -5.73 -26.21
N PHE A 39 17.82 -5.15 -25.81
CA PHE A 39 18.01 -4.66 -24.45
C PHE A 39 17.32 -3.31 -24.34
N GLU A 40 16.34 -3.21 -23.45
CA GLU A 40 15.76 -1.93 -23.09
C GLU A 40 16.84 -1.05 -22.42
N PRO A 41 16.85 0.26 -22.67
CA PRO A 41 17.74 1.16 -21.95
C PRO A 41 17.39 1.11 -20.46
N PHE A 42 18.42 1.14 -19.60
CA PHE A 42 18.21 1.20 -18.17
C PHE A 42 17.56 2.54 -17.77
N ASN A 43 16.75 2.52 -16.72
CA ASN A 43 16.14 3.72 -16.19
C ASN A 43 17.21 4.61 -15.53
N THR A 44 17.27 5.88 -15.92
CA THR A 44 18.21 6.85 -15.36
C THR A 44 17.49 7.72 -14.32
N PHE A 45 18.08 7.89 -13.13
CA PHE A 45 17.47 8.59 -11.98
C PHE A 45 18.14 9.93 -11.66
N ASP A 46 18.54 10.68 -12.68
CA ASP A 46 19.30 11.93 -12.50
C ASP A 46 18.46 13.05 -11.86
N ASP A 47 17.15 13.04 -12.10
CA ASP A 47 16.23 14.05 -11.57
C ASP A 47 15.91 13.89 -10.06
N VAL A 48 16.26 12.74 -9.47
CA VAL A 48 15.89 12.42 -8.09
C VAL A 48 16.87 13.06 -7.11
N ARG A 49 16.40 14.10 -6.41
CA ARG A 49 17.15 14.75 -5.32
C ARG A 49 16.88 14.07 -3.98
N ILE A 50 17.96 13.75 -3.27
CA ILE A 50 17.89 13.00 -2.01
C ILE A 50 18.08 13.97 -0.83
N PRO A 51 17.18 13.93 0.18
CA PRO A 51 17.28 14.82 1.32
C PRO A 51 18.43 14.41 2.25
N PRO A 52 19.03 15.36 3.00
CA PRO A 52 20.22 15.11 3.84
C PRO A 52 19.98 14.13 5.00
N LYS A 53 18.72 13.86 5.34
CA LYS A 53 18.34 12.86 6.36
C LYS A 53 17.49 11.77 5.70
N PRO A 54 18.10 10.75 5.09
CA PRO A 54 17.36 9.74 4.32
C PRO A 54 16.54 8.80 5.21
N LYS A 55 17.09 8.40 6.36
CA LYS A 55 16.48 7.44 7.29
C LYS A 55 15.15 7.95 7.89
N LEU A 56 14.27 7.01 8.24
CA LEU A 56 13.01 7.32 8.90
C LEU A 56 13.24 7.86 10.32
N LYS A 57 12.53 8.95 10.65
CA LYS A 57 12.54 9.54 11.98
C LYS A 57 11.92 8.60 13.01
N PHE A 58 12.47 8.58 14.21
CA PHE A 58 11.86 7.94 15.37
C PHE A 58 10.56 8.66 15.76
N LEU A 59 9.50 7.91 16.06
CA LEU A 59 8.22 8.47 16.50
C LEU A 59 7.98 8.10 17.96
N ASN A 60 7.78 9.10 18.81
CA ASN A 60 7.59 8.90 20.24
C ASN A 60 6.35 8.05 20.54
N LYS A 61 6.48 7.13 21.51
CA LYS A 61 5.38 6.29 22.01
C LYS A 61 4.27 7.09 22.68
N VAL A 62 4.64 8.18 23.36
CA VAL A 62 3.75 9.07 24.10
C VAL A 62 3.85 10.46 23.47
N PRO A 63 2.73 11.15 23.22
CA PRO A 63 2.76 12.50 22.70
C PRO A 63 3.44 13.44 23.70
N LYS A 64 4.19 14.43 23.21
CA LYS A 64 4.89 15.39 24.06
C LYS A 64 3.96 16.12 25.04
N LYS A 65 2.72 16.40 24.61
CA LYS A 65 1.66 16.99 25.42
C LYS A 65 0.48 16.03 25.50
N THR A 66 0.17 15.55 26.69
CA THR A 66 -0.98 14.68 26.95
C THR A 66 -2.17 15.52 27.42
N ARG A 67 -3.37 15.15 26.99
CA ARG A 67 -4.61 15.75 27.52
C ARG A 67 -4.98 15.01 28.80
N TYR A 68 -5.32 15.75 29.87
CA TYR A 68 -5.76 15.16 31.14
C TYR A 68 -7.08 14.37 30.99
N ARG A 69 -7.96 14.81 30.07
CA ARG A 69 -9.27 14.20 29.83
C ARG A 69 -9.14 12.89 29.03
N LYS A 70 -9.71 11.81 29.58
CA LYS A 70 -9.79 10.49 28.93
C LYS A 70 -10.81 10.49 27.78
N VAL A 71 -10.36 10.43 26.54
CA VAL A 71 -11.20 10.45 25.33
C VAL A 71 -11.97 9.14 25.12
N PHE A 72 -13.23 9.19 24.65
CA PHE A 72 -14.00 8.01 24.24
C PHE A 72 -13.36 7.30 23.05
N LYS A 73 -13.67 6.01 22.87
CA LYS A 73 -13.25 5.26 21.69
C LYS A 73 -14.15 5.63 20.51
N SER A 74 -13.83 6.72 19.81
CA SER A 74 -14.50 7.07 18.55
C SER A 74 -14.10 6.09 17.46
N LEU A 75 -15.03 5.29 16.94
CA LEU A 75 -14.79 4.41 15.78
C LEU A 75 -14.94 5.16 14.44
N HIS A 76 -15.55 6.35 14.45
CA HIS A 76 -15.66 7.20 13.28
C HIS A 76 -14.29 7.62 12.71
N ASP A 77 -13.27 7.69 13.55
CA ASP A 77 -11.92 8.10 13.15
C ASP A 77 -11.29 7.15 12.12
N ILE A 78 -11.67 5.87 12.14
CA ILE A 78 -11.17 4.84 11.22
C ILE A 78 -12.18 4.49 10.12
N ARG A 79 -13.46 4.84 10.30
CA ARG A 79 -14.51 4.49 9.34
C ARG A 79 -14.41 5.34 8.08
N GLY A 80 -14.57 4.69 6.92
CA GLY A 80 -14.64 5.31 5.60
C GLY A 80 -13.30 5.49 4.89
N PRO A 81 -13.33 6.17 3.73
CA PRO A 81 -12.14 6.55 3.00
C PRO A 81 -11.41 7.65 3.77
N SER A 82 -10.11 7.68 3.58
CA SER A 82 -9.28 8.77 4.05
C SER A 82 -9.53 9.99 3.18
N GLU A 83 -9.54 11.17 3.77
CA GLU A 83 -9.61 12.45 3.05
C GLU A 83 -8.22 13.11 2.99
N VAL A 84 -7.26 12.56 3.75
CA VAL A 84 -5.95 13.18 4.00
C VAL A 84 -4.86 12.16 3.73
N ALA A 85 -3.81 12.61 3.04
CA ALA A 85 -2.65 11.80 2.70
C ALA A 85 -2.98 10.56 1.85
N ASN A 86 -3.80 10.77 0.82
CA ASN A 86 -4.16 9.75 -0.16
C ASN A 86 -3.26 9.76 -1.40
N THR A 87 -2.60 10.88 -1.67
CA THR A 87 -1.71 11.07 -2.83
C THR A 87 -0.25 10.95 -2.42
N LEU A 88 0.61 10.50 -3.33
CA LEU A 88 2.06 10.48 -3.11
C LEU A 88 2.62 11.91 -3.21
N ILE A 89 3.47 12.33 -2.26
CA ILE A 89 4.13 13.65 -2.30
C ILE A 89 5.37 13.59 -3.19
N TYR A 90 6.18 12.55 -3.01
CA TYR A 90 7.42 12.34 -3.79
C TYR A 90 7.17 11.59 -5.10
N ASN A 91 5.92 11.19 -5.39
CA ASN A 91 5.49 10.57 -6.64
C ASN A 91 6.24 9.30 -7.07
N GLN A 92 6.91 8.61 -6.13
CA GLN A 92 7.64 7.37 -6.43
C GLN A 92 6.92 6.16 -5.85
N TYR A 93 7.14 5.84 -4.58
CA TYR A 93 6.60 4.63 -3.98
C TYR A 93 5.99 4.88 -2.59
N GLY A 94 4.98 4.10 -2.24
CA GLY A 94 4.34 4.19 -0.94
C GLY A 94 3.61 2.93 -0.52
N LEU A 95 3.22 2.91 0.74
CA LEU A 95 2.42 1.85 1.33
C LEU A 95 1.00 2.37 1.61
N LEU A 96 0.05 1.94 0.79
CA LEU A 96 -1.36 2.36 0.85
C LEU A 96 -2.15 1.41 1.77
N ALA A 97 -2.89 1.94 2.73
CA ALA A 97 -3.80 1.16 3.55
C ALA A 97 -5.09 0.85 2.79
N THR A 98 -5.38 -0.42 2.51
CA THR A 98 -6.64 -0.83 1.84
C THR A 98 -7.79 -0.95 2.84
N THR A 99 -7.49 -1.37 4.08
CA THR A 99 -8.49 -1.46 5.15
C THR A 99 -8.13 -0.52 6.31
N PRO A 100 -9.12 -0.02 7.06
CA PRO A 100 -8.85 0.85 8.19
C PRO A 100 -8.33 0.09 9.42
N GLY A 101 -7.67 0.80 10.34
CA GLY A 101 -7.18 0.20 11.57
C GLY A 101 -6.45 1.17 12.50
N TYR A 102 -5.98 0.65 13.64
CA TYR A 102 -5.18 1.40 14.60
C TYR A 102 -3.72 0.97 14.54
N MET A 103 -2.81 1.93 14.37
CA MET A 103 -1.37 1.69 14.47
C MET A 103 -0.89 1.97 15.90
N GLN A 104 -0.30 0.96 16.53
CA GLN A 104 0.42 1.11 17.80
C GLN A 104 1.87 1.52 17.55
N HIS A 105 2.54 2.05 18.58
CA HIS A 105 3.97 2.41 18.51
C HIS A 105 4.87 1.26 18.02
N GLY A 106 4.60 0.02 18.44
CA GLY A 106 5.38 -1.14 18.01
C GLY A 106 5.35 -1.36 16.48
N HIS A 107 4.25 -1.02 15.81
CA HIS A 107 4.16 -1.11 14.35
C HIS A 107 5.05 -0.06 13.67
N PHE A 108 5.10 1.16 14.22
CA PHE A 108 5.99 2.22 13.72
C PHE A 108 7.47 1.83 13.87
N GLU A 109 7.84 1.26 15.02
CA GLU A 109 9.21 0.81 15.24
C GLU A 109 9.59 -0.38 14.35
N MET A 110 8.69 -1.35 14.18
CA MET A 110 8.91 -2.47 13.25
C MET A 110 9.16 -1.99 11.82
N ILE A 111 8.36 -1.04 11.35
CA ILE A 111 8.52 -0.40 10.03
C ILE A 111 9.87 0.33 9.96
N ARG A 112 10.15 1.19 10.94
CA ARG A 112 11.36 2.01 10.99
C ARG A 112 12.62 1.15 10.95
N LEU A 113 12.66 0.08 11.74
CA LEU A 113 13.80 -0.84 11.80
C LEU A 113 13.96 -1.63 10.50
N THR A 114 12.86 -2.08 9.89
CA THR A 114 12.92 -2.78 8.59
C THR A 114 13.48 -1.87 7.50
N ILE A 115 12.96 -0.66 7.38
CA ILE A 115 13.38 0.26 6.32
C ILE A 115 14.75 0.88 6.58
N ASN A 116 15.07 1.25 7.81
CA ASN A 116 16.40 1.80 8.09
C ASN A 116 17.50 0.75 7.88
N ARG A 117 17.22 -0.55 8.12
CA ARG A 117 18.13 -1.63 7.75
C ARG A 117 18.29 -1.76 6.23
N PHE A 118 17.20 -1.56 5.48
CA PHE A 118 17.24 -1.62 4.03
C PHE A 118 17.98 -0.44 3.39
N ILE A 119 17.72 0.80 3.84
CA ILE A 119 18.42 2.00 3.38
C ILE A 119 19.92 1.89 3.69
N GLY A 120 20.29 1.28 4.82
CA GLY A 120 21.69 1.18 5.25
C GLY A 120 22.32 2.57 5.38
N ASP A 121 23.60 2.68 5.01
CA ASP A 121 24.30 3.96 4.89
C ASP A 121 24.35 4.47 3.44
N SER A 122 23.51 3.90 2.56
CA SER A 122 23.46 4.30 1.16
C SER A 122 22.72 5.63 1.01
N ASP A 123 23.33 6.54 0.25
CA ASP A 123 22.77 7.84 -0.08
C ASP A 123 21.76 7.77 -1.23
N HIS A 124 21.34 6.59 -1.67
CA HIS A 124 20.48 6.42 -2.85
C HIS A 124 18.98 6.42 -2.51
N MET A 125 18.62 6.23 -1.24
CA MET A 125 17.25 6.04 -0.80
C MET A 125 16.85 6.96 0.34
N PHE A 126 15.57 7.27 0.47
CA PHE A 126 15.03 7.94 1.64
C PHE A 126 13.61 7.45 1.97
N GLY A 127 13.27 7.46 3.25
CA GLY A 127 11.95 7.12 3.76
C GLY A 127 11.29 8.29 4.48
N ARG A 128 9.97 8.46 4.30
CA ARG A 128 9.17 9.50 4.99
C ARG A 128 7.87 8.94 5.55
N TRP A 129 7.54 9.41 6.75
CA TRP A 129 6.25 9.14 7.37
C TRP A 129 5.18 10.03 6.78
N ARG A 130 4.03 9.45 6.45
CA ARG A 130 2.79 10.19 6.12
C ARG A 130 1.75 10.15 7.24
N VAL A 131 2.02 9.33 8.26
CA VAL A 131 1.17 9.17 9.45
C VAL A 131 1.82 9.83 10.65
N ASN A 132 1.00 10.44 11.49
CA ASN A 132 1.44 11.11 12.70
C ASN A 132 1.84 10.10 13.79
N ALA A 133 2.69 10.56 14.72
CA ALA A 133 3.00 9.80 15.93
C ALA A 133 1.72 9.43 16.71
N PRO A 134 1.72 8.31 17.46
CA PRO A 134 0.59 7.92 18.29
C PRO A 134 0.11 9.03 19.23
N PHE A 135 -1.15 9.45 19.08
CA PHE A 135 -1.73 10.56 19.85
C PHE A 135 -3.05 10.22 20.53
N LYS A 136 -3.79 9.21 20.04
CA LYS A 136 -5.10 8.85 20.60
C LYS A 136 -4.92 7.91 21.80
N PRO A 137 -5.36 8.29 23.02
CA PRO A 137 -5.19 7.47 24.20
C PRO A 137 -6.15 6.28 24.20
N VAL A 138 -5.64 5.08 24.50
CA VAL A 138 -6.43 3.86 24.71
C VAL A 138 -6.39 3.50 26.18
N THR A 139 -7.56 3.52 26.83
CA THR A 139 -7.69 3.17 28.25
C THR A 139 -7.97 1.68 28.44
N ARG A 140 -7.40 1.09 29.48
CA ARG A 140 -7.64 -0.30 29.90
C ARG A 140 -7.88 -0.33 31.41
N LYS A 141 -8.84 -1.15 31.88
CA LYS A 141 -8.98 -1.46 33.31
C LYS A 141 -7.95 -2.53 33.72
N GLY A 142 -7.60 -2.58 34.99
CA GLY A 142 -6.76 -3.65 35.53
C GLY A 142 -7.41 -5.01 35.30
N GLN A 143 -6.59 -6.05 35.11
CA GLN A 143 -7.09 -7.43 35.02
C GLN A 143 -7.73 -7.82 36.37
N GLY A 144 -8.84 -8.56 36.34
CA GLY A 144 -9.57 -9.00 37.54
C GLY A 144 -10.56 -7.98 38.14
N GLN A 145 -10.66 -6.77 37.58
CA GLN A 145 -11.61 -5.75 38.07
C GLN A 145 -13.04 -5.97 37.54
N ARG A 146 -14.05 -5.72 38.39
CA ARG A 146 -15.47 -5.81 38.01
C ARG A 146 -15.89 -4.67 37.06
N MET A 147 -17.07 -4.84 36.45
CA MET A 147 -17.73 -3.77 35.68
C MET A 147 -18.16 -2.63 36.62
N GLY A 148 -18.29 -1.40 36.09
CA GLY A 148 -18.52 -0.20 36.93
C GLY A 148 -17.23 0.48 37.42
N GLY A 149 -17.28 1.32 38.45
CA GLY A 149 -16.09 1.96 39.03
C GLY A 149 -15.36 2.97 38.11
N GLY A 150 -16.03 3.47 37.07
CA GLY A 150 -15.49 4.46 36.15
C GLY A 150 -14.50 3.92 35.11
N LYS A 151 -13.78 4.85 34.46
CA LYS A 151 -12.90 4.57 33.33
C LYS A 151 -11.46 4.31 33.79
N GLY A 152 -10.83 3.26 33.27
CA GLY A 152 -9.44 2.88 33.57
C GLY A 152 -8.38 3.93 33.19
N SER A 153 -7.12 3.65 33.51
CA SER A 153 -5.97 4.49 33.15
C SER A 153 -5.63 4.35 31.65
N VAL A 154 -4.88 5.31 31.12
CA VAL A 154 -4.38 5.26 29.73
C VAL A 154 -3.25 4.23 29.66
N HIS A 155 -3.40 3.20 28.82
CA HIS A 155 -2.42 2.13 28.68
C HIS A 155 -1.41 2.43 27.58
N HIS A 156 -1.88 2.86 26.41
CA HIS A 156 -1.02 3.18 25.26
C HIS A 156 -1.70 4.19 24.34
N TYR A 157 -0.93 4.73 23.40
CA TYR A 157 -1.43 5.61 22.36
C TYR A 157 -1.45 4.89 21.01
N VAL A 158 -2.41 5.27 20.16
CA VAL A 158 -2.55 4.76 18.80
C VAL A 158 -2.75 5.90 17.80
N THR A 159 -2.48 5.61 16.54
CA THR A 159 -2.85 6.46 15.41
C THR A 159 -3.97 5.79 14.62
N PRO A 160 -5.14 6.41 14.43
CA PRO A 160 -6.16 5.90 13.52
C PRO A 160 -5.71 6.06 12.06
N VAL A 161 -5.92 5.02 11.27
CA VAL A 161 -5.65 5.00 9.83
C VAL A 161 -6.94 4.58 9.12
N LYS A 162 -7.37 5.39 8.14
CA LYS A 162 -8.52 5.12 7.27
C LYS A 162 -8.09 4.38 6.00
N ALA A 163 -9.05 3.75 5.31
CA ALA A 163 -8.80 3.15 4.00
C ALA A 163 -8.38 4.22 2.97
N GLY A 164 -7.48 3.90 2.05
CA GLY A 164 -6.94 4.84 1.07
C GLY A 164 -5.86 5.78 1.60
N ARG A 165 -5.46 5.66 2.88
CA ARG A 165 -4.37 6.48 3.44
C ARG A 165 -3.01 5.87 3.14
N ILE A 166 -2.05 6.68 2.71
CA ILE A 166 -0.65 6.30 2.61
C ILE A 166 -0.02 6.33 4.00
N VAL A 167 0.54 5.20 4.44
CA VAL A 167 1.19 5.07 5.76
C VAL A 167 2.57 5.74 5.74
N MET A 168 3.31 5.47 4.68
CA MET A 168 4.66 5.95 4.48
C MET A 168 5.02 5.95 3.01
N GLU A 169 6.07 6.70 2.70
CA GLU A 169 6.63 6.82 1.36
C GLU A 169 8.10 6.46 1.38
N MET A 170 8.53 5.88 0.27
CA MET A 170 9.94 5.70 -0.02
C MET A 170 10.23 6.31 -1.38
N GLY A 171 11.42 6.90 -1.47
CA GLY A 171 11.94 7.41 -2.72
C GLY A 171 13.44 7.27 -2.80
N GLY A 172 14.01 7.60 -3.95
CA GLY A 172 15.41 7.39 -4.25
C GLY A 172 15.66 7.00 -5.70
N LYS A 173 16.91 6.64 -5.99
CA LYS A 173 17.35 6.09 -7.27
C LYS A 173 17.18 4.57 -7.25
N MET A 174 15.93 4.11 -7.33
CA MET A 174 15.57 2.71 -7.09
C MET A 174 14.46 2.24 -8.04
N GLU A 175 14.52 0.96 -8.39
CA GLU A 175 13.47 0.32 -9.17
C GLU A 175 12.33 -0.21 -8.29
N PHE A 176 11.16 -0.41 -8.90
CA PHE A 176 9.96 -0.83 -8.19
C PHE A 176 10.12 -2.23 -7.56
N GLU A 177 10.82 -3.15 -8.24
CA GLU A 177 10.95 -4.55 -7.81
C GLU A 177 11.69 -4.69 -6.48
N GLU A 178 12.79 -3.95 -6.33
CA GLU A 178 13.60 -3.92 -5.10
C GLU A 178 12.75 -3.48 -3.91
N ILE A 179 12.04 -2.35 -4.07
CA ILE A 179 11.20 -1.75 -3.04
C ILE A 179 9.95 -2.59 -2.74
N HIS A 180 9.37 -3.21 -3.78
CA HIS A 180 8.16 -4.00 -3.66
C HIS A 180 8.32 -5.15 -2.66
N SER A 181 9.45 -5.87 -2.73
CA SER A 181 9.73 -7.00 -1.83
C SER A 181 9.66 -6.61 -0.35
N ILE A 182 10.23 -5.47 0.02
CA ILE A 182 10.34 -5.01 1.40
C ILE A 182 9.06 -4.36 1.89
N LEU A 183 8.43 -3.51 1.08
CA LEU A 183 7.13 -2.93 1.42
C LEU A 183 6.06 -4.02 1.55
N TYR A 184 6.15 -5.09 0.75
CA TYR A 184 5.30 -6.25 0.88
C TYR A 184 5.56 -7.06 2.16
N GLN A 185 6.83 -7.19 2.59
CA GLN A 185 7.12 -7.79 3.90
C GLN A 185 6.52 -6.98 5.05
N ILE A 186 6.54 -5.65 4.93
CA ILE A 186 5.95 -4.74 5.91
C ILE A 186 4.42 -4.83 5.91
N SER A 187 3.79 -4.90 4.72
CA SER A 187 2.33 -4.97 4.60
C SER A 187 1.75 -6.16 5.36
N LYS A 188 2.44 -7.32 5.32
CA LYS A 188 2.04 -8.53 6.06
C LYS A 188 2.12 -8.40 7.58
N LYS A 189 2.95 -7.49 8.10
CA LYS A 189 3.13 -7.28 9.54
C LYS A 189 2.20 -6.21 10.11
N LEU A 190 1.52 -5.46 9.25
CA LEU A 190 0.58 -4.43 9.69
C LEU A 190 -0.75 -5.06 10.14
N PRO A 191 -1.47 -4.42 11.08
CA PRO A 191 -2.74 -4.93 11.58
C PRO A 191 -3.90 -4.77 10.58
N PHE A 192 -3.64 -4.21 9.39
CA PHE A 192 -4.62 -3.99 8.32
C PHE A 192 -3.98 -4.30 6.97
N ARG A 193 -4.82 -4.64 5.98
CA ARG A 193 -4.37 -4.93 4.61
C ARG A 193 -3.81 -3.67 3.97
N CYS A 194 -2.64 -3.80 3.35
CA CYS A 194 -2.00 -2.73 2.61
C CYS A 194 -1.61 -3.19 1.21
N LYS A 195 -1.60 -2.26 0.27
CA LYS A 195 -1.10 -2.42 -1.09
C LYS A 195 0.17 -1.59 -1.26
N VAL A 196 1.18 -2.16 -1.90
CA VAL A 196 2.36 -1.40 -2.33
C VAL A 196 1.98 -0.66 -3.60
N VAL A 197 2.26 0.63 -3.65
CA VAL A 197 1.83 1.49 -4.76
C VAL A 197 2.98 2.32 -5.29
N SER A 198 3.00 2.49 -6.61
CA SER A 198 3.73 3.54 -7.32
C SER A 198 2.73 4.55 -7.87
N LYS A 199 3.21 5.72 -8.34
CA LYS A 199 2.35 6.71 -9.00
C LYS A 199 1.58 6.09 -10.19
N GLU A 200 2.29 5.38 -11.06
CA GLU A 200 1.70 4.71 -12.23
C GLU A 200 0.66 3.66 -11.84
N ILE A 201 0.89 2.90 -10.75
CA ILE A 201 -0.07 1.92 -10.26
C ILE A 201 -1.32 2.62 -9.73
N MET A 202 -1.18 3.76 -9.05
CA MET A 202 -2.33 4.53 -8.54
C MET A 202 -3.16 5.14 -9.67
N GLU A 203 -2.51 5.70 -10.69
CA GLU A 203 -3.19 6.24 -11.88
C GLU A 203 -3.92 5.12 -12.61
N ARG A 204 -3.24 4.00 -12.87
CA ARG A 204 -3.87 2.80 -13.47
C ARG A 204 -5.05 2.29 -12.65
N ASP A 205 -4.93 2.21 -11.32
CA ASP A 205 -6.03 1.77 -10.46
C ASP A 205 -7.23 2.75 -10.52
N ALA A 206 -6.96 4.06 -10.62
CA ALA A 206 -7.99 5.09 -10.73
C ALA A 206 -8.70 5.03 -12.10
N ASP A 207 -7.95 4.87 -13.18
CA ASP A 207 -8.49 4.71 -14.53
C ASP A 207 -9.33 3.44 -14.63
N LEU A 208 -8.83 2.32 -14.08
CA LEU A 208 -9.56 1.05 -14.01
C LEU A 208 -10.85 1.17 -13.19
N TYR A 209 -10.83 1.95 -12.11
CA TYR A 209 -12.02 2.23 -11.32
C TYR A 209 -13.03 3.04 -12.16
N GLN A 210 -12.61 4.16 -12.78
CA GLN A 210 -13.49 4.96 -13.64
C GLN A 210 -14.09 4.15 -14.79
N PHE A 211 -13.26 3.35 -15.45
CA PHE A 211 -13.65 2.43 -16.50
C PHE A 211 -14.73 1.45 -16.03
N ARG A 212 -14.51 0.76 -14.90
CA ARG A 212 -15.50 -0.16 -14.32
C ARG A 212 -16.81 0.52 -13.96
N HIS A 213 -16.76 1.78 -13.53
CA HIS A 213 -17.96 2.55 -13.20
C HIS A 213 -18.73 2.98 -14.45
N GLN A 214 -18.04 3.40 -15.51
CA GLN A 214 -18.64 3.82 -16.77
C GLN A 214 -19.22 2.64 -17.56
N GLU A 215 -18.47 1.53 -17.63
CA GLU A 215 -18.86 0.33 -18.37
C GLU A 215 -19.74 -0.64 -17.58
N ASN A 216 -20.26 -0.23 -16.42
CA ASN A 216 -21.15 -1.08 -15.65
C ASN A 216 -22.47 -1.33 -16.41
N ILE A 217 -22.58 -2.52 -17.01
CA ILE A 217 -23.78 -2.97 -17.75
C ILE A 217 -24.99 -3.12 -16.81
N ASN A 218 -24.76 -3.40 -15.52
CA ASN A 218 -25.84 -3.62 -14.59
C ASN A 218 -26.62 -2.32 -14.32
N PRO A 219 -27.93 -2.25 -14.67
CA PRO A 219 -28.74 -1.05 -14.45
C PRO A 219 -29.01 -0.74 -12.97
N TRP A 220 -28.76 -1.73 -12.09
CA TRP A 220 -28.96 -1.62 -10.66
C TRP A 220 -27.63 -1.35 -9.94
N THR A 221 -27.38 -0.07 -9.65
CA THR A 221 -26.27 0.34 -8.77
C THR A 221 -26.73 0.44 -7.33
N PHE A 222 -25.81 0.20 -6.38
CA PHE A 222 -26.11 0.37 -4.96
C PHE A 222 -26.58 1.79 -4.65
N GLU A 223 -25.94 2.80 -5.26
CA GLU A 223 -26.34 4.20 -5.14
C GLU A 223 -27.79 4.43 -5.56
N ARG A 224 -28.20 3.90 -6.71
CA ARG A 224 -29.58 4.00 -7.21
C ARG A 224 -30.57 3.34 -6.25
N ILE A 225 -30.25 2.14 -5.76
CA ILE A 225 -31.11 1.39 -4.84
C ILE A 225 -31.29 2.15 -3.52
N ALA A 226 -30.18 2.64 -2.95
CA ALA A 226 -30.20 3.38 -1.69
C ALA A 226 -30.99 4.68 -1.81
N LYS A 227 -30.69 5.52 -2.83
CA LYS A 227 -31.37 6.81 -3.04
C LYS A 227 -32.85 6.65 -3.35
N GLY A 228 -33.22 5.67 -4.18
CA GLY A 228 -34.62 5.42 -4.54
C GLY A 228 -35.43 4.69 -3.46
N ASN A 229 -34.81 4.30 -2.35
CA ASN A 229 -35.43 3.50 -1.28
C ASN A 229 -36.20 2.27 -1.83
N TYR A 230 -35.65 1.63 -2.87
CA TYR A 230 -36.27 0.45 -3.46
C TYR A 230 -36.42 -0.64 -2.41
N LEU A 231 -37.53 -1.38 -2.43
CA LEU A 231 -37.85 -2.45 -1.47
C LEU A 231 -37.84 -2.00 0.02
N GLY A 232 -37.90 -0.70 0.29
CA GLY A 232 -37.81 -0.17 1.66
C GLY A 232 -36.42 -0.32 2.28
N MET A 233 -35.36 -0.35 1.46
CA MET A 233 -33.97 -0.57 1.91
C MET A 233 -33.48 0.43 2.98
N SER A 234 -34.03 1.64 3.04
CA SER A 234 -33.70 2.63 4.08
C SER A 234 -33.88 2.13 5.51
N LYS A 235 -34.74 1.12 5.73
CA LYS A 235 -34.90 0.47 7.04
C LYS A 235 -33.64 -0.27 7.50
N PHE A 236 -32.83 -0.73 6.55
CA PHE A 236 -31.63 -1.55 6.81
C PHE A 236 -30.32 -0.78 6.65
N LEU A 237 -30.34 0.36 5.94
CA LEU A 237 -29.16 1.16 5.66
C LEU A 237 -28.94 2.23 6.73
N GLY A 238 -27.67 2.41 7.11
CA GLY A 238 -27.26 3.48 7.99
C GLY A 238 -26.82 4.74 7.23
N PRO A 239 -26.62 5.88 7.92
CA PRO A 239 -26.16 7.11 7.28
C PRO A 239 -24.82 7.00 6.54
N CYS A 240 -23.94 6.08 6.96
CA CYS A 240 -22.66 5.84 6.28
C CYS A 240 -22.83 5.17 4.91
N ASP A 241 -23.85 4.33 4.75
CA ASP A 241 -24.12 3.63 3.49
C ASP A 241 -24.60 4.62 2.42
N TYR A 242 -25.33 5.66 2.82
CA TYR A 242 -25.70 6.78 1.95
C TYR A 242 -24.51 7.70 1.59
N LYS A 243 -23.43 7.67 2.38
CA LYS A 243 -22.23 8.48 2.11
C LYS A 243 -21.28 7.80 1.13
N TRP A 244 -21.14 6.48 1.20
CA TRP A 244 -20.14 5.73 0.43
C TRP A 244 -20.71 4.59 -0.41
N TYR A 245 -22.03 4.46 -0.48
CA TYR A 245 -22.75 3.55 -1.37
C TYR A 245 -22.22 2.11 -1.38
N GLY A 246 -21.90 1.57 -0.19
CA GLY A 246 -21.50 0.17 0.00
C GLY A 246 -20.01 -0.11 -0.24
N GLU A 247 -19.19 0.88 -0.62
CA GLU A 247 -17.75 0.70 -0.82
C GLU A 247 -16.98 0.50 0.50
N HIS A 248 -17.52 1.06 1.59
CA HIS A 248 -16.91 1.03 2.91
C HIS A 248 -17.94 0.62 3.96
N ARG A 249 -17.58 -0.36 4.79
CA ARG A 249 -18.40 -0.90 5.89
C ARG A 249 -17.69 -0.79 7.23
#